data_AF-A0A6G3XGC4-F1
#
_entry.id   AF-A0A6G3XGC4-F1
#
_cell.length_a   1.000
_cell.length_b   1.000
_cell.length_c   1.000
_cell.angle_alpha   90.00
_cell.angle_beta   90.00
_cell.angle_gamma   90.00
#
_symmetry.space_group_name_H-M   'P 1'
#
loop_
_entity.id
_entity.type
_entity.pdbx_description
1 polymer ?
#
loop_
_entity_poly.entity_id
_entity_poly.type
_entity_poly.pdbx_seq_one_letter_code
_entity_poly.pdbx_strand_id
1 'polypeptide(L)'
;GAAPAGPMAAEARTAAALERVTAFGANPGNLNMYVHRPPALPANAPVVVALHGCTQSAQVYSDNSGLDTFADRHGFLVVYAETTTANNANKC
;
A
#
# COMPACT_ATOMS: atom_id res chain seq x y z
N GLY A 1 -24.78 29.30 -22.34
CA GLY A 1 -23.97 29.79 -21.22
C GLY A 1 -23.16 28.63 -20.69
N ALA A 2 -21.83 28.68 -20.85
CA ALA A 2 -20.94 27.68 -20.29
C ALA A 2 -20.61 28.06 -18.85
N ALA A 3 -20.83 27.15 -17.89
CA ALA A 3 -20.34 27.31 -16.53
C ALA A 3 -18.82 27.06 -16.51
N PRO A 4 -18.03 27.82 -15.73
CA PRO A 4 -16.62 27.51 -15.57
C PRO A 4 -16.48 26.30 -14.63
N ALA A 5 -15.74 25.29 -15.06
CA ALA A 5 -15.21 24.27 -14.16
C ALA A 5 -14.16 24.96 -13.27
N GLY A 6 -14.45 25.09 -11.98
CA GLY A 6 -13.48 25.57 -11.00
C GLY A 6 -12.26 24.65 -10.94
N PRO A 7 -11.10 25.15 -10.49
CA PRO A 7 -9.92 24.31 -10.35
C PRO A 7 -10.25 23.19 -9.36
N MET A 8 -10.18 21.94 -9.81
CA MET A 8 -10.04 20.83 -8.88
C MET A 8 -8.71 21.05 -8.18
N ALA A 9 -8.77 21.55 -6.95
CA ALA A 9 -7.61 21.56 -6.07
C ALA A 9 -7.12 20.11 -6.03
N ALA A 10 -5.94 19.87 -6.62
CA ALA A 10 -5.19 18.66 -6.33
C ALA A 10 -4.84 18.76 -4.85
N GLU A 11 -5.71 18.19 -4.02
CA GLU A 11 -5.43 17.97 -2.61
C GLU A 11 -4.11 17.19 -2.61
N ALA A 12 -3.06 17.80 -2.09
CA ALA A 12 -1.80 17.12 -1.90
C ALA A 12 -2.14 15.92 -1.02
N ARG A 13 -2.26 14.74 -1.62
CA ARG A 13 -2.46 13.50 -0.90
C ARG A 13 -1.16 13.32 -0.15
N THR A 14 -1.12 13.79 1.09
CA THR A 14 -0.15 13.27 2.06
C THR A 14 -0.26 11.77 1.92
N ALA A 15 0.80 11.14 1.43
CA ALA A 15 0.86 9.69 1.35
C ALA A 15 0.51 9.19 2.74
N ALA A 16 -0.66 8.56 2.87
CA ALA A 16 -1.10 8.06 4.15
C ALA A 16 -0.07 7.02 4.57
N ALA A 17 0.48 7.17 5.78
CA ALA A 17 1.40 6.18 6.30
C ALA A 17 0.68 4.82 6.32
N LEU A 18 1.33 3.81 5.76
CA LEU A 18 0.76 2.47 5.73
C LEU A 18 0.53 1.93 7.15
N GLU A 19 -0.58 1.24 7.35
CA GLU A 19 -0.88 0.60 8.63
C GLU A 19 -0.01 -0.64 8.81
N ARG A 20 0.79 -0.69 9.88
CA ARG A 20 1.62 -1.87 10.19
C ARG A 20 0.80 -2.93 10.92
N VAL A 21 0.79 -4.14 10.38
CA VAL A 21 0.18 -5.32 11.00
C VAL A 21 1.25 -6.10 11.75
N THR A 22 1.09 -6.28 13.05
CA THR A 22 2.09 -6.91 13.92
C THR A 22 1.80 -8.37 14.27
N ALA A 23 0.57 -8.83 14.07
CA ALA A 23 0.13 -10.19 14.42
C ALA A 23 -0.59 -10.86 13.25
N PHE A 24 0.19 -11.42 12.31
CA PHE A 24 -0.32 -12.10 11.11
C PHE A 24 0.03 -13.60 11.05
N GLY A 25 0.47 -14.17 12.18
CA GLY A 25 0.83 -15.59 12.31
C GLY A 25 2.34 -15.83 12.34
N ALA A 26 2.76 -17.06 12.00
CA ALA A 26 4.15 -17.45 12.01
C ALA A 26 4.96 -16.64 10.98
N ASN A 27 6.04 -16.02 11.42
CA ASN A 27 6.89 -15.16 10.60
C ASN A 27 8.37 -15.56 10.71
N PRO A 28 8.78 -16.76 10.23
CA PRO A 28 10.16 -17.21 10.29
C PRO A 28 11.11 -16.32 9.48
N GLY A 29 10.60 -15.61 8.47
CA GLY A 29 11.36 -14.63 7.67
C GLY A 29 11.51 -13.26 8.34
N ASN A 30 10.91 -13.05 9.51
CA ASN A 30 10.94 -11.79 10.25
C ASN A 30 10.57 -10.56 9.39
N LEU A 31 9.58 -10.71 8.52
CA LEU A 31 9.12 -9.65 7.61
C LEU A 31 8.29 -8.60 8.36
N ASN A 32 8.33 -7.36 7.88
CA ASN A 32 7.31 -6.38 8.22
C ASN A 32 6.10 -6.56 7.28
N MET A 33 4.89 -6.44 7.81
CA MET A 33 3.66 -6.44 7.03
C MET A 33 2.96 -5.09 7.20
N TYR A 34 2.55 -4.53 6.08
CA TYR A 34 1.78 -3.29 6.01
C TYR A 34 0.54 -3.49 5.16
N VAL A 35 -0.51 -2.72 5.39
CA VAL A 35 -1.74 -2.80 4.61
C VAL A 35 -2.27 -1.44 4.18
N HIS A 36 -2.80 -1.41 2.96
CA HIS A 36 -3.75 -0.39 2.53
C HIS A 36 -5.15 -1.00 2.49
N ARG A 37 -6.04 -0.48 3.33
CA ARG A 37 -7.43 -0.92 3.45
C ARG A 37 -8.37 0.20 2.97
N PRO A 38 -9.03 0.04 1.82
CA PRO A 38 -10.10 0.93 1.40
C PRO A 38 -11.21 1.05 2.48
N PRO A 39 -11.76 2.25 2.74
CA PRO A 39 -12.81 2.44 3.75
C PRO A 39 -14.08 1.61 3.52
N ALA A 40 -14.41 1.32 2.25
CA ALA A 40 -15.58 0.56 1.85
C ALA A 40 -15.19 -0.84 1.31
N LEU A 41 -14.25 -1.52 1.97
CA LEU A 41 -13.81 -2.85 1.54
C LEU A 41 -14.95 -3.88 1.71
N PRO A 42 -15.37 -4.59 0.64
CA PRO A 42 -16.43 -5.58 0.74
C PRO A 42 -16.02 -6.78 1.58
N ALA A 43 -17.01 -7.49 2.13
CA ALA A 43 -16.77 -8.79 2.74
C ALA A 43 -16.19 -9.76 1.70
N ASN A 44 -15.22 -10.59 2.10
CA ASN A 44 -14.50 -11.51 1.21
C ASN A 44 -13.79 -10.82 0.03
N ALA A 45 -13.35 -9.58 0.21
CA ALA A 45 -12.58 -8.87 -0.80
C ALA A 45 -11.31 -9.64 -1.22
N PRO A 46 -10.89 -9.53 -2.49
CA PRO A 46 -9.60 -10.05 -2.92
C PRO A 46 -8.45 -9.40 -2.14
N VAL A 47 -7.34 -10.14 -2.03
CA VAL A 47 -6.10 -9.63 -1.44
C VAL A 47 -5.01 -9.65 -2.51
N VAL A 48 -4.35 -8.52 -2.68
CA VAL A 48 -3.14 -8.39 -3.49
C VAL A 48 -1.95 -8.27 -2.54
N VAL A 49 -0.94 -9.13 -2.74
CA VAL A 49 0.33 -9.04 -1.99
C VAL A 49 1.37 -8.39 -2.90
N ALA A 50 1.87 -7.25 -2.47
CA ALA A 50 2.79 -6.40 -3.19
C ALA A 50 4.21 -6.56 -2.61
N LEU A 51 5.15 -6.95 -3.47
CA LEU A 51 6.56 -7.12 -3.13
C LEU A 51 7.37 -5.99 -3.75
N HIS A 52 8.01 -5.19 -2.90
CA HIS A 52 8.80 -4.04 -3.36
C HIS A 52 10.05 -4.48 -4.13
N GLY A 53 10.55 -3.61 -5.00
CA GLY A 53 11.82 -3.84 -5.70
C GLY A 53 13.04 -3.66 -4.80
N CYS A 54 14.23 -3.86 -5.38
CA CYS A 54 15.47 -3.65 -4.66
C CYS A 54 15.57 -2.23 -4.09
N THR A 55 16.09 -2.11 -2.88
CA THR A 55 16.30 -0.86 -2.12
C THR A 55 15.05 -0.09 -1.73
N GLN A 56 13.87 -0.52 -2.18
CA GLN A 56 12.59 0.08 -1.84
C GLN A 56 12.10 -0.42 -0.47
N SER A 57 11.26 0.39 0.18
CA SER A 57 10.48 0.00 1.36
C SER A 57 9.03 -0.28 0.95
N ALA A 58 8.23 -0.84 1.86
CA ALA A 58 6.78 -0.99 1.63
C ALA A 58 6.12 0.37 1.32
N GLN A 59 6.46 1.42 2.07
CA GLN A 59 5.91 2.76 1.86
C GLN A 59 6.28 3.31 0.48
N VAL A 60 7.56 3.23 0.09
CA VAL A 60 8.01 3.69 -1.24
C VAL A 60 7.28 2.96 -2.36
N TYR A 61 7.00 1.66 -2.19
CA TYR A 61 6.27 0.91 -3.19
C TYR A 61 4.78 1.30 -3.25
N SER A 62 4.13 1.52 -2.09
CA SER A 62 2.77 2.04 -2.00
C SER A 62 2.62 3.35 -2.78
N ASP A 63 3.50 4.31 -2.48
CA ASP A 63 3.42 5.67 -2.98
C ASP A 63 3.56 5.76 -4.50
N ASN A 64 4.27 4.80 -5.12
CA ASN A 64 4.67 4.88 -6.53
C ASN A 64 4.02 3.81 -7.44
N SER A 65 3.41 2.77 -6.88
CA SER A 65 2.84 1.68 -7.69
C SER A 65 1.45 1.98 -8.25
N GLY A 66 0.72 2.92 -7.63
CA GLY A 66 -0.69 3.17 -7.92
C GLY A 66 -1.66 2.10 -7.40
N LEU A 67 -1.16 1.06 -6.71
CA LEU A 67 -1.97 -0.05 -6.20
C LEU A 67 -3.04 0.42 -5.22
N ASP A 68 -2.73 1.40 -4.35
CA ASP A 68 -3.71 1.95 -3.40
C ASP A 68 -4.90 2.61 -4.13
N THR A 69 -4.63 3.29 -5.25
CA THR A 69 -5.68 3.90 -6.08
C THR A 69 -6.54 2.84 -6.76
N PHE A 70 -5.94 1.75 -7.23
CA PHE A 70 -6.71 0.63 -7.79
C PHE A 70 -7.51 -0.10 -6.71
N ALA A 71 -6.95 -0.26 -5.51
CA ALA A 71 -7.62 -0.87 -4.37
C ALA A 71 -8.86 -0.06 -3.97
N ASP A 72 -8.72 1.27 -3.86
CA ASP A 72 -9.82 2.19 -3.59
C ASP A 72 -10.92 2.10 -4.66
N ARG A 73 -10.55 1.94 -5.93
CA ARG A 73 -11.49 1.91 -7.07
C ARG A 73 -12.17 0.56 -7.29
N HIS A 74 -11.47 -0.53 -7.04
CA HIS A 74 -11.91 -1.89 -7.40
C HIS A 74 -12.24 -2.76 -6.19
N GLY A 75 -12.01 -2.28 -4.97
CA GLY A 75 -12.47 -2.94 -3.75
C GLY A 75 -11.65 -4.19 -3.39
N PHE A 76 -10.33 -4.06 -3.32
CA PHE A 76 -9.43 -5.12 -2.83
C PHE A 76 -8.50 -4.60 -1.73
N LEU A 77 -8.00 -5.49 -0.89
CA LEU A 77 -6.99 -5.18 0.13
C LEU A 77 -5.60 -5.29 -0.51
N VAL A 78 -4.69 -4.36 -0.18
CA VAL A 78 -3.27 -4.50 -0.53
C VAL A 78 -2.47 -4.79 0.74
N VAL A 79 -1.65 -5.83 0.67
CA VAL A 79 -0.65 -6.17 1.67
C VAL A 79 0.72 -5.85 1.08
N TYR A 80 1.45 -4.94 1.71
CA TYR A 80 2.84 -4.65 1.37
C TYR A 80 3.75 -5.41 2.32
N ALA A 81 4.46 -6.41 1.79
CA ALA A 81 5.48 -7.12 2.55
C ALA A 81 6.81 -6.38 2.42
N GLU A 82 7.53 -6.24 3.52
CA GLU A 82 8.82 -5.56 3.55
C GLU A 82 9.90 -6.43 4.16
N THR A 83 10.99 -6.54 3.42
CA THR A 83 12.28 -7.02 3.92
C THR A 83 13.11 -5.83 4.40
N THR A 84 13.96 -6.05 5.39
CA THR A 84 14.88 -5.04 5.91
C THR A 84 16.30 -5.58 5.80
N THR A 85 17.31 -4.72 6.00
CA THR A 85 18.70 -5.18 6.05
C THR A 85 18.98 -6.22 7.14
N ALA A 86 18.12 -6.31 8.16
CA ALA A 86 18.27 -7.29 9.23
C ALA A 86 17.91 -8.72 8.79
N ASN A 87 17.02 -8.87 7.80
CA ASN A 87 16.58 -10.17 7.29
C ASN A 87 16.97 -10.42 5.82
N ASN A 88 17.41 -9.37 5.12
CA ASN A 88 17.91 -9.43 3.76
C ASN A 88 18.96 -8.32 3.51
N ALA A 89 20.23 -8.65 3.70
CA ALA A 89 21.35 -7.71 3.54
C ALA A 89 21.53 -7.21 2.09
N ASN A 90 21.06 -7.97 1.09
CA ASN A 90 21.19 -7.60 -0.33
C ASN A 90 20.28 -6.43 -0.70
N LYS A 91 19.25 -6.14 0.11
CA LYS A 91 18.19 -5.17 -0.18
C LYS A 91 17.50 -5.48 -1.51
N CYS A 92 17.38 -6.76 -1.84
CA CYS A 92 16.70 -7.39 -2.96
C CYS A 92 16.26 -8.75 -2.40
#